data_AF-A0A2S5KDD8-F1
#
_entry.id   AF-A0A2S5KDD8-F1
#
_cell.length_a   1.000
_cell.length_b   1.000
_cell.length_c   1.000
_cell.angle_alpha   90.00
_cell.angle_beta   90.00
_cell.angle_gamma   90.00
#
_symmetry.space_group_name_H-M   'P 1'
#
loop_
_entity.id
_entity.type
_entity.pdbx_description
1 polymer ?
#
loop_
_entity_poly.entity_id
_entity_poly.type
_entity_poly.pdbx_seq_one_letter_code
_entity_poly.pdbx_strand_id
1 'polypeptide(L)'
;MPQTVQISSCVVPSFTILYKDEDAYLQTESALAKLLANGRGNYLLQQINNLTTNGRSLKIVADKNTTNITTPRLTRYQMARLNINPDDQNLMRTAAHELCKKPGRHLKNEGTSATVYFNPMKSTFVDHRGTPRRESNTDHNQFDLAHELIHAKRIMKGNYQGGDMRNFDPVDKPLQALEEYRAIGVGPYGERFITENTIRQSSGLTARKYITVIEEGR
;
A
#
# COMPACT_ATOMS: atom_id res chain seq x y z
N MET A 1 17.21 -17.03 16.38
CA MET A 1 16.60 -15.98 15.53
C MET A 1 15.09 -16.11 15.66
N PRO A 2 14.32 -15.02 15.85
CA PRO A 2 12.87 -15.13 15.91
C PRO A 2 12.33 -15.68 14.59
N GLN A 3 11.49 -16.70 14.68
CA GLN A 3 10.87 -17.35 13.53
C GLN A 3 9.88 -16.39 12.89
N THR A 4 9.93 -16.26 11.55
CA THR A 4 8.93 -15.48 10.84
C THR A 4 7.65 -16.30 10.72
N VAL A 5 6.52 -15.73 11.14
CA VAL A 5 5.20 -16.35 11.11
C VAL A 5 4.41 -15.78 9.94
N GLN A 6 3.69 -16.64 9.22
CA GLN A 6 2.77 -16.25 8.16
C GLN A 6 1.37 -16.77 8.50
N ILE A 7 0.40 -15.87 8.65
CA ILE A 7 -0.98 -16.18 9.01
C ILE A 7 -1.97 -15.39 8.15
N SER A 8 -3.19 -15.88 7.99
CA SER A 8 -4.28 -15.07 7.43
C SER A 8 -4.74 -14.03 8.45
N SER A 9 -5.11 -12.84 8.00
CA SER A 9 -5.66 -11.81 8.89
C SER A 9 -6.99 -12.29 9.50
N CYS A 10 -7.19 -12.03 10.79
CA CYS A 10 -8.47 -12.30 11.44
C CYS A 10 -9.55 -11.27 11.08
N VAL A 11 -9.16 -10.05 10.69
CA VAL A 11 -10.07 -8.99 10.23
C VAL A 11 -10.42 -9.13 8.74
N VAL A 12 -9.44 -9.47 7.90
CA VAL A 12 -9.61 -9.61 6.44
C VAL A 12 -9.00 -10.95 5.98
N PRO A 13 -9.74 -12.08 6.08
CA PRO A 13 -9.17 -13.42 5.88
C PRO A 13 -8.51 -13.71 4.53
N SER A 14 -8.79 -12.92 3.49
CA SER A 14 -8.12 -13.00 2.19
C SER A 14 -6.72 -12.39 2.17
N PHE A 15 -6.33 -11.66 3.22
CA PHE A 15 -5.01 -11.06 3.35
C PHE A 15 -4.12 -11.98 4.18
N THR A 16 -2.86 -12.10 3.76
CA THR A 16 -1.83 -12.80 4.53
C THR A 16 -0.95 -11.79 5.25
N ILE A 17 -0.74 -11.95 6.55
CA ILE A 17 0.19 -11.16 7.35
C ILE A 17 1.43 -12.01 7.64
N LEU A 18 2.61 -11.46 7.34
CA LEU A 18 3.92 -11.99 7.66
C LEU A 18 4.53 -11.10 8.75
N TYR A 19 4.94 -11.67 9.87
CA TYR A 19 5.51 -10.92 10.99
C TYR A 19 6.58 -11.72 11.73
N LYS A 20 7.44 -11.01 12.48
CA LYS A 20 8.43 -11.61 13.41
C LYS A 20 8.15 -11.26 14.87
N ASP A 21 7.36 -10.22 15.07
CA ASP A 21 7.09 -9.61 16.35
C ASP A 21 5.57 -9.51 16.53
N GLU A 22 5.09 -9.97 17.69
CA GLU A 22 3.66 -10.10 17.95
C GLU A 22 2.96 -8.74 18.08
N ASP A 23 3.62 -7.73 18.65
CA ASP A 23 3.06 -6.38 18.68
C ASP A 23 2.85 -5.84 17.26
N ALA A 24 3.81 -6.08 16.36
CA ALA A 24 3.66 -5.65 14.97
C ALA A 24 2.46 -6.33 14.29
N TYR A 25 2.22 -7.61 14.59
CA TYR A 25 1.02 -8.31 14.14
C TYR A 25 -0.26 -7.69 14.71
N LEU A 26 -0.34 -7.52 16.04
CA LEU A 26 -1.53 -6.98 16.71
C LEU A 26 -1.86 -5.56 16.26
N GLN A 27 -0.85 -4.71 16.09
CA GLN A 27 -1.03 -3.35 15.60
C GLN A 27 -1.45 -3.32 14.12
N THR A 28 -1.03 -4.30 13.31
CA THR A 28 -1.51 -4.44 11.93
C THR A 28 -2.97 -4.88 11.88
N GLU A 29 -3.37 -5.86 12.69
CA GLU A 29 -4.78 -6.27 12.79
C GLU A 29 -5.66 -5.12 13.33
N SER A 30 -5.18 -4.39 14.33
CA SER A 30 -5.85 -3.20 14.85
C SER A 30 -6.04 -2.14 13.75
N ALA A 31 -5.02 -1.88 12.94
CA ALA A 31 -5.11 -0.96 11.80
C ALA A 31 -6.16 -1.43 10.77
N LEU A 32 -6.17 -2.72 10.43
CA LEU A 32 -7.20 -3.31 9.55
C LEU A 32 -8.60 -3.19 10.15
N ALA A 33 -8.77 -3.41 11.45
CA ALA A 33 -10.05 -3.29 12.13
C ALA A 33 -10.56 -1.83 12.11
N LYS A 34 -9.67 -0.85 12.33
CA LYS A 34 -9.99 0.59 12.19
C LYS A 34 -10.42 0.92 10.76
N LEU A 35 -9.78 0.33 9.74
CA LEU A 35 -10.20 0.50 8.34
C LEU A 35 -11.55 -0.16 8.07
N LEU A 36 -11.81 -1.35 8.61
CA LEU A 36 -13.09 -2.03 8.45
C LEU A 36 -14.25 -1.24 9.08
N ALA A 37 -14.02 -0.59 10.22
CA ALA A 37 -15.00 0.28 10.88
C ALA A 37 -15.24 1.61 10.13
N ASN A 38 -14.28 2.04 9.30
CA ASN A 38 -14.42 3.23 8.46
C ASN A 38 -15.12 2.87 7.14
N GLY A 39 -16.24 3.52 6.80
CA GLY A 39 -17.01 3.18 5.59
C GLY A 39 -16.21 3.19 4.28
N ARG A 40 -15.28 4.15 4.12
CA ARG A 40 -14.38 4.21 2.95
C ARG A 40 -13.23 3.22 3.06
N GLY A 41 -12.69 3.01 4.26
CA GLY A 41 -11.72 1.95 4.54
C GLY A 41 -12.25 0.56 4.21
N ASN A 42 -13.46 0.23 4.66
CA ASN A 42 -14.15 -1.03 4.36
C ASN A 42 -14.32 -1.22 2.84
N TYR A 43 -14.79 -0.18 2.15
CA TYR A 43 -14.89 -0.25 0.68
C TYR A 43 -13.53 -0.51 0.02
N LEU A 44 -12.44 0.10 0.50
CA LEU A 44 -11.08 -0.21 0.01
C LEU A 44 -10.74 -1.69 0.21
N LEU A 45 -10.97 -2.23 1.41
CA LEU A 45 -10.70 -3.64 1.73
C LEU A 45 -11.51 -4.59 0.84
N GLN A 46 -12.81 -4.33 0.65
CA GLN A 46 -13.67 -5.11 -0.24
C GLN A 46 -13.19 -5.09 -1.69
N GLN A 47 -12.73 -3.94 -2.18
CA GLN A 47 -12.21 -3.82 -3.54
C GLN A 47 -10.93 -4.64 -3.75
N ILE A 48 -10.08 -4.74 -2.73
CA ILE A 48 -8.88 -5.58 -2.79
C ILE A 48 -9.25 -7.06 -2.68
N ASN A 49 -10.19 -7.41 -1.80
CA ASN A 49 -10.73 -8.77 -1.70
C ASN A 49 -11.30 -9.29 -3.03
N ASN A 50 -11.97 -8.43 -3.79
CA ASN A 50 -12.47 -8.80 -5.13
C ASN A 50 -11.34 -9.00 -6.15
N LEU A 51 -10.14 -8.49 -5.88
CA LEU A 51 -8.95 -8.67 -6.72
C LEU A 51 -8.09 -9.87 -6.29
N THR A 52 -8.30 -10.45 -5.11
CA THR A 52 -7.64 -11.69 -4.67
C THR A 52 -8.26 -12.93 -5.35
N THR A 53 -8.17 -12.95 -6.68
CA THR A 53 -8.71 -13.98 -7.57
C THR A 53 -7.65 -14.43 -8.57
N ASN A 54 -7.83 -15.60 -9.19
CA ASN A 54 -6.91 -16.15 -10.21
C ASN A 54 -5.45 -16.28 -9.69
N GLY A 55 -5.30 -16.69 -8.44
CA GLY A 55 -4.00 -16.85 -7.78
C GLY A 55 -3.31 -15.54 -7.38
N ARG A 56 -3.95 -14.38 -7.57
CA ARG A 56 -3.48 -13.11 -6.99
C ARG A 56 -3.82 -13.06 -5.50
N SER A 57 -2.91 -12.48 -4.73
CA SER A 57 -3.03 -12.33 -3.28
C SER A 57 -2.47 -10.99 -2.82
N LEU A 58 -2.95 -10.50 -1.69
CA LEU A 58 -2.30 -9.43 -0.93
C LEU A 58 -1.54 -10.03 0.25
N LYS A 59 -0.26 -9.66 0.38
CA LYS A 59 0.55 -9.95 1.57
C LYS A 59 0.93 -8.65 2.27
N ILE A 60 0.79 -8.60 3.59
CA ILE A 60 1.32 -7.54 4.44
C ILE A 60 2.52 -8.10 5.19
N VAL A 61 3.66 -7.42 5.13
CA VAL A 61 4.85 -7.72 5.92
C VAL A 61 4.90 -6.67 7.02
N ALA A 62 4.55 -7.08 8.25
CA ALA A 62 4.52 -6.22 9.42
C ALA A 62 5.89 -6.27 10.13
N ASP A 63 6.61 -5.15 10.13
CA ASP A 63 7.96 -5.04 10.71
C ASP A 63 8.18 -3.63 11.29
N LYS A 64 8.62 -3.58 12.56
CA LYS A 64 8.88 -2.32 13.31
C LYS A 64 10.02 -1.48 12.70
N ASN A 65 10.86 -2.08 11.86
CA ASN A 65 12.04 -1.45 11.26
C ASN A 65 11.90 -1.20 9.75
N THR A 66 10.75 -1.52 9.16
CA THR A 66 10.55 -1.28 7.73
C THR A 66 10.05 0.14 7.46
N THR A 67 10.15 0.55 6.20
CA THR A 67 9.44 1.72 5.68
C THR A 67 8.17 1.24 5.00
N ASN A 68 7.11 2.04 5.10
CA ASN A 68 5.87 1.75 4.39
C ASN A 68 6.12 1.81 2.88
N ILE A 69 5.87 0.69 2.19
CA ILE A 69 6.02 0.60 0.73
C ILE A 69 5.23 -0.58 0.18
N THR A 70 4.62 -0.39 -0.98
CA THR A 70 3.94 -1.44 -1.71
C THR A 70 4.71 -1.84 -2.96
N THR A 71 4.84 -3.15 -3.18
CA THR A 71 5.57 -3.70 -4.33
C THR A 71 4.75 -4.77 -5.07
N PRO A 72 4.84 -4.84 -6.41
CA PRO A 72 4.20 -5.90 -7.17
C PRO A 72 4.94 -7.24 -7.01
N ARG A 73 4.18 -8.34 -7.12
CA ARG A 73 4.69 -9.71 -7.07
C ARG A 73 3.99 -10.57 -8.10
N LEU A 74 4.77 -11.31 -8.90
CA LEU A 74 4.19 -12.26 -9.84
C LEU A 74 3.39 -13.35 -9.12
N THR A 75 2.27 -13.76 -9.71
CA THR A 75 1.60 -15.00 -9.32
C THR A 75 2.41 -16.21 -9.80
N ARG A 76 2.15 -17.40 -9.24
CA ARG A 76 2.77 -18.65 -9.73
C ARG A 76 2.50 -18.87 -11.22
N TYR A 77 1.28 -18.57 -11.67
CA TYR A 77 0.89 -18.66 -13.08
C TYR A 77 1.68 -17.68 -13.96
N GLN A 78 1.87 -16.44 -13.50
CA GLN A 78 2.64 -15.44 -14.25
C GLN A 78 4.12 -15.82 -14.35
N MET A 79 4.72 -16.31 -13.26
CA MET A 79 6.11 -16.80 -13.29
C MET A 79 6.28 -17.95 -14.27
N ALA A 80 5.38 -18.94 -14.24
CA ALA A 80 5.42 -20.09 -15.14
C ALA A 80 5.24 -19.68 -16.61
N ARG A 81 4.24 -18.83 -16.90
CA ARG A 81 3.96 -18.35 -18.28
C ARG A 81 5.10 -17.53 -18.86
N LEU A 82 5.81 -16.75 -18.05
CA LEU A 82 6.94 -15.94 -18.48
C LEU A 82 8.28 -16.67 -18.40
N ASN A 83 8.30 -17.94 -17.95
CA ASN A 83 9.50 -18.74 -17.75
C ASN A 83 10.58 -18.02 -16.90
N ILE A 84 10.15 -17.35 -15.83
CA ILE A 84 11.04 -16.57 -14.95
C ILE A 84 11.57 -17.48 -13.85
N ASN A 85 12.90 -17.54 -13.70
CA ASN A 85 13.55 -18.20 -12.57
C ASN A 85 13.19 -17.49 -11.25
N PRO A 86 12.62 -18.18 -10.24
CA PRO A 86 12.33 -17.61 -8.92
C PRO A 86 13.54 -16.99 -8.20
N ASP A 87 14.76 -17.39 -8.56
CA ASP A 87 15.99 -16.85 -7.97
C ASP A 87 16.42 -15.51 -8.61
N ASP A 88 15.92 -15.18 -9.81
CA ASP A 88 16.18 -13.90 -10.46
C ASP A 88 15.22 -12.82 -9.97
N GLN A 89 15.55 -12.25 -8.82
CA GLN A 89 14.77 -11.19 -8.18
C GLN A 89 14.63 -9.93 -9.05
N ASN A 90 15.61 -9.64 -9.92
CA ASN A 90 15.56 -8.47 -10.79
C ASN A 90 14.57 -8.68 -11.93
N LEU A 91 14.64 -9.82 -12.61
CA LEU A 91 13.70 -10.15 -13.68
C LEU A 91 12.27 -10.29 -13.14
N MET A 92 12.09 -10.97 -12.01
CA MET A 92 10.78 -11.07 -11.34
C MET A 92 10.17 -9.70 -11.07
N ARG A 93 10.96 -8.78 -10.52
CA ARG A 93 10.51 -7.43 -10.18
C ARG A 93 10.16 -6.63 -11.42
N THR A 94 11.02 -6.63 -12.43
CA THR A 94 10.79 -5.92 -13.70
C THR A 94 9.51 -6.43 -14.37
N ALA A 95 9.36 -7.75 -14.50
CA ALA A 95 8.16 -8.35 -15.07
C ALA A 95 6.89 -8.02 -14.27
N ALA A 96 6.96 -8.06 -12.94
CA ALA A 96 5.83 -7.72 -12.08
C ALA A 96 5.39 -6.26 -12.26
N HIS A 97 6.34 -5.34 -12.43
CA HIS A 97 6.05 -3.94 -12.72
C HIS A 97 5.40 -3.76 -14.09
N GLU A 98 5.91 -4.39 -15.15
CA GLU A 98 5.32 -4.27 -16.48
C GLU A 98 3.88 -4.81 -16.53
N LEU A 99 3.60 -5.93 -15.86
CA LEU A 99 2.25 -6.49 -15.77
C LEU A 99 1.27 -5.62 -14.98
N CYS A 100 1.74 -4.77 -14.06
CA CYS A 100 0.85 -3.92 -13.26
C CYS A 100 0.79 -2.45 -13.73
N LYS A 101 1.73 -2.03 -14.57
CA LYS A 101 1.85 -0.67 -15.08
C LYS A 101 0.69 -0.33 -15.99
N LYS A 102 0.17 0.89 -15.86
CA LYS A 102 -0.91 1.40 -16.72
C LYS A 102 -0.36 1.66 -18.14
N PRO A 103 -0.84 0.97 -19.19
CA PRO A 103 -0.27 1.08 -20.53
C PRO A 103 -0.75 2.31 -21.30
N GLY A 104 -1.84 2.96 -20.87
CA GLY A 104 -2.39 4.12 -21.56
C GLY A 104 -3.66 4.66 -20.90
N ARG A 105 -4.22 5.73 -21.47
CA ARG A 105 -5.49 6.32 -21.00
C ARG A 105 -6.62 5.29 -21.17
N HIS A 106 -7.42 5.07 -20.14
CA HIS A 106 -8.52 4.08 -20.09
C HIS A 106 -8.14 2.60 -20.21
N LEU A 107 -6.86 2.26 -20.37
CA LEU A 107 -6.38 0.88 -20.42
C LEU A 107 -5.92 0.38 -19.04
N LYS A 108 -5.96 -0.94 -18.87
CA LYS A 108 -5.40 -1.69 -17.73
C LYS A 108 -4.63 -2.89 -18.27
N ASN A 109 -3.50 -3.19 -17.65
CA ASN A 109 -2.83 -4.47 -17.81
C ASN A 109 -3.48 -5.53 -16.90
N GLU A 110 -2.90 -6.72 -16.90
CA GLU A 110 -3.36 -7.88 -16.13
C GLU A 110 -3.38 -7.63 -14.61
N GLY A 111 -2.40 -6.87 -14.11
CA GLY A 111 -2.13 -6.73 -12.70
C GLY A 111 -1.40 -7.94 -12.12
N THR A 112 -1.00 -7.84 -10.86
CA THR A 112 -0.17 -8.86 -10.18
C THR A 112 -0.65 -9.08 -8.74
N SER A 113 0.00 -9.95 -7.98
CA SER A 113 -0.12 -9.91 -6.51
C SER A 113 0.58 -8.66 -5.97
N ALA A 114 0.28 -8.27 -4.74
CA ALA A 114 0.96 -7.16 -4.09
C ALA A 114 1.50 -7.55 -2.71
N THR A 115 2.66 -7.01 -2.37
CA THR A 115 3.23 -7.05 -1.02
C THR A 115 3.34 -5.64 -0.47
N VAL A 116 2.64 -5.40 0.63
CA VAL A 116 2.72 -4.18 1.45
C VAL A 116 3.73 -4.45 2.55
N TYR A 117 4.79 -3.67 2.63
CA TYR A 117 5.64 -3.59 3.80
C TYR A 117 5.10 -2.47 4.68
N PHE A 118 4.84 -2.76 5.95
CA PHE A 118 4.15 -1.86 6.85
C PHE A 118 4.87 -1.83 8.20
N ASN A 119 5.16 -0.62 8.66
CA ASN A 119 5.61 -0.36 10.01
C ASN A 119 4.40 0.06 10.86
N PRO A 120 3.84 -0.87 11.65
CA PRO A 120 2.64 -0.60 12.42
C PRO A 120 2.92 0.24 13.68
N MET A 121 4.20 0.48 14.02
CA MET A 121 4.60 1.22 15.21
C MET A 121 4.69 2.73 14.98
N LYS A 122 4.49 3.16 13.74
CA LYS A 122 4.55 4.57 13.34
C LYS A 122 3.26 4.98 12.65
N SER A 123 2.97 6.27 12.71
CA SER A 123 1.87 6.86 11.96
C SER A 123 2.27 8.21 11.37
N THR A 124 1.48 8.68 10.40
CA THR A 124 1.57 10.04 9.87
C THR A 124 0.52 10.94 10.55
N PHE A 125 1.00 11.81 11.43
CA PHE A 125 0.23 12.94 11.92
C PHE A 125 0.11 14.02 10.85
N VAL A 126 -1.02 14.70 10.78
CA VAL A 126 -1.25 15.80 9.84
C VAL A 126 -1.74 17.00 10.62
N ASP A 127 -0.96 18.08 10.62
CA ASP A 127 -1.31 19.29 11.34
C ASP A 127 -2.48 20.06 10.70
N HIS A 128 -2.93 21.13 11.36
CA HIS A 128 -4.02 21.99 10.88
C HIS A 128 -3.77 22.63 9.51
N ARG A 129 -2.51 22.69 9.04
CA ARG A 129 -2.16 23.23 7.72
C ARG A 129 -2.18 22.15 6.64
N GLY A 130 -2.28 20.88 7.02
CA GLY A 130 -2.21 19.73 6.13
C GLY A 130 -0.79 19.19 5.95
N THR A 131 0.14 19.54 6.86
CA THR A 131 1.55 19.13 6.82
C THR A 131 1.71 17.78 7.52
N PRO A 132 2.19 16.74 6.80
CA PRO A 132 2.41 15.42 7.40
C PRO A 132 3.73 15.36 8.18
N ARG A 133 3.70 14.76 9.37
CA ARG A 133 4.87 14.43 10.19
C ARG A 133 4.81 12.98 10.63
N ARG A 134 5.95 12.30 10.60
CA ARG A 134 6.08 10.94 11.12
C ARG A 134 6.13 10.99 12.64
N GLU A 135 5.35 10.15 13.29
CA GLU A 135 5.36 10.02 14.75
C GLU A 135 5.49 8.55 15.16
N SER A 136 6.16 8.31 16.29
CA SER A 136 6.30 6.97 16.88
C SER A 136 5.07 6.61 17.73
N ASN A 137 3.89 6.55 17.08
CA ASN A 137 2.63 6.13 17.70
C ASN A 137 1.80 5.26 16.75
N THR A 138 0.78 4.59 17.29
CA THR A 138 -0.06 3.63 16.54
C THR A 138 -1.51 4.10 16.37
N ASP A 139 -1.88 5.26 16.91
CA ASP A 139 -3.27 5.73 16.96
C ASP A 139 -3.87 5.94 15.56
N HIS A 140 -3.02 6.35 14.63
CA HIS A 140 -3.40 6.72 13.26
C HIS A 140 -2.67 5.91 12.18
N ASN A 141 -2.01 4.82 12.55
CA ASN A 141 -1.24 3.97 11.62
C ASN A 141 -2.11 3.36 10.50
N GLN A 142 -3.44 3.30 10.68
CA GLN A 142 -4.37 2.82 9.67
C GLN A 142 -4.40 3.67 8.41
N PHE A 143 -4.10 4.97 8.48
CA PHE A 143 -4.08 5.82 7.28
C PHE A 143 -2.82 5.56 6.45
N ASP A 144 -1.71 5.29 7.11
CA ASP A 144 -0.48 4.84 6.46
C ASP A 144 -0.70 3.47 5.79
N LEU A 145 -1.38 2.53 6.48
CA LEU A 145 -1.76 1.26 5.87
C LEU A 145 -2.73 1.46 4.68
N ALA A 146 -3.72 2.33 4.81
CA ALA A 146 -4.67 2.63 3.75
C ALA A 146 -3.97 3.17 2.49
N HIS A 147 -2.98 4.05 2.68
CA HIS A 147 -2.16 4.59 1.62
C HIS A 147 -1.50 3.47 0.80
N GLU A 148 -0.82 2.54 1.48
CA GLU A 148 -0.20 1.38 0.84
C GLU A 148 -1.24 0.45 0.18
N LEU A 149 -2.37 0.21 0.83
CA LEU A 149 -3.46 -0.59 0.26
C LEU A 149 -4.05 0.04 -1.01
N ILE A 150 -4.07 1.37 -1.12
CA ILE A 150 -4.49 2.07 -2.36
C ILE A 150 -3.52 1.76 -3.49
N HIS A 151 -2.20 1.73 -3.25
CA HIS A 151 -1.22 1.29 -4.23
C HIS A 151 -1.41 -0.19 -4.58
N ALA A 152 -1.60 -1.04 -3.58
CA ALA A 152 -1.79 -2.47 -3.77
C ALA A 152 -3.00 -2.76 -4.67
N LYS A 153 -4.13 -2.09 -4.43
CA LYS A 153 -5.32 -2.17 -5.28
C LYS A 153 -5.00 -1.86 -6.74
N ARG A 154 -4.14 -0.88 -7.02
CA ARG A 154 -3.81 -0.44 -8.38
C ARG A 154 -2.86 -1.39 -9.08
N ILE A 155 -1.89 -1.88 -8.32
CA ILE A 155 -1.00 -2.95 -8.75
C ILE A 155 -1.82 -4.17 -9.14
N MET A 156 -2.71 -4.62 -8.26
CA MET A 156 -3.54 -5.80 -8.49
C MET A 156 -4.54 -5.60 -9.64
N LYS A 157 -5.03 -4.37 -9.84
CA LYS A 157 -5.93 -4.01 -10.96
C LYS A 157 -5.20 -3.81 -12.30
N GLY A 158 -3.87 -3.73 -12.31
CA GLY A 158 -3.09 -3.50 -13.53
C GLY A 158 -3.15 -2.07 -14.06
N ASN A 159 -3.32 -1.08 -13.17
CA ASN A 159 -3.36 0.33 -13.57
C ASN A 159 -2.53 1.24 -12.66
N TYR A 160 -1.45 0.68 -12.12
CA TYR A 160 -0.46 1.39 -11.32
C TYR A 160 0.31 2.37 -12.21
N GLN A 161 0.47 3.61 -11.75
CA GLN A 161 1.19 4.65 -12.51
C GLN A 161 2.60 4.91 -11.96
N GLY A 162 2.92 4.40 -10.77
CA GLY A 162 4.25 4.53 -10.18
C GLY A 162 5.30 3.65 -10.86
N GLY A 163 6.55 3.82 -10.44
CA GLY A 163 7.71 3.04 -10.86
C GLY A 163 8.42 2.40 -9.68
N ASP A 164 9.72 2.10 -9.81
CA ASP A 164 10.54 1.64 -8.69
C ASP A 164 10.75 2.79 -7.68
N MET A 165 10.13 2.66 -6.50
CA MET A 165 10.03 3.69 -5.45
C MET A 165 11.32 3.85 -4.63
N ARG A 166 12.36 3.04 -4.88
CA ARG A 166 13.59 3.03 -4.05
C ARG A 166 14.43 4.31 -4.14
N ASN A 167 14.17 5.21 -5.10
CA ASN A 167 14.87 6.48 -5.28
C ASN A 167 13.88 7.59 -5.69
N PHE A 168 12.83 7.84 -4.90
CA PHE A 168 11.81 8.83 -5.25
C PHE A 168 12.38 10.25 -5.23
N ASP A 169 12.43 10.90 -6.40
CA ASP A 169 12.55 12.34 -6.54
C ASP A 169 11.34 12.82 -7.36
N PRO A 170 10.46 13.67 -6.81
CA PRO A 170 9.26 14.12 -7.51
C PRO A 170 9.56 14.98 -8.76
N VAL A 171 10.75 15.58 -8.85
CA VAL A 171 11.21 16.35 -10.01
C VAL A 171 11.62 15.40 -11.14
N ASP A 172 12.39 14.37 -10.81
CA ASP A 172 12.90 13.42 -11.82
C ASP A 172 11.92 12.28 -12.13
N LYS A 173 10.90 12.07 -11.30
CA LYS A 173 9.95 10.95 -11.40
C LYS A 173 8.49 11.40 -11.35
N PRO A 174 8.02 12.16 -12.35
CA PRO A 174 6.68 12.77 -12.36
C PRO A 174 5.55 11.74 -12.30
N LEU A 175 5.75 10.53 -12.85
CA LEU A 175 4.76 9.46 -12.79
C LEU A 175 4.60 8.85 -11.38
N GLN A 176 5.69 8.81 -10.60
CA GLN A 176 5.65 8.37 -9.20
C GLN A 176 4.92 9.41 -8.37
N ALA A 177 5.27 10.70 -8.55
CA ALA A 177 4.59 11.79 -7.86
C ALA A 177 3.09 11.82 -8.18
N LEU A 178 2.71 11.53 -9.44
CA LEU A 178 1.31 11.43 -9.83
C LEU A 178 0.58 10.30 -9.10
N GLU A 179 1.19 9.13 -8.92
CA GLU A 179 0.59 8.01 -8.19
C GLU A 179 0.45 8.33 -6.69
N GLU A 180 1.41 9.05 -6.10
CA GLU A 180 1.34 9.57 -4.73
C GLU A 180 0.21 10.60 -4.56
N TYR A 181 0.17 11.65 -5.38
CA TYR A 181 -0.94 12.63 -5.36
C TYR A 181 -2.30 11.95 -5.47
N ARG A 182 -2.36 10.88 -6.25
CA ARG A 182 -3.56 10.09 -6.48
C ARG A 182 -3.93 9.21 -5.30
N ALA A 183 -2.95 8.62 -4.61
CA ALA A 183 -3.16 7.85 -3.40
C ALA A 183 -3.58 8.75 -2.24
N ILE A 184 -2.89 9.88 -2.05
CA ILE A 184 -3.20 10.86 -1.01
C ILE A 184 -4.57 11.52 -1.27
N GLY A 185 -4.87 11.85 -2.54
CA GLY A 185 -6.08 12.60 -2.89
C GLY A 185 -5.85 14.11 -2.86
N VAL A 186 -4.82 14.58 -3.55
CA VAL A 186 -4.47 16.01 -3.69
C VAL A 186 -4.77 16.47 -5.12
N GLY A 187 -5.09 17.75 -5.28
CA GLY A 187 -5.37 18.37 -6.58
C GLY A 187 -6.56 17.70 -7.27
N PRO A 188 -6.43 17.22 -8.53
CA PRO A 188 -7.53 16.64 -9.30
C PRO A 188 -8.04 15.31 -8.73
N TYR A 189 -7.43 14.81 -7.66
CA TYR A 189 -7.80 13.55 -7.01
C TYR A 189 -8.58 13.74 -5.71
N GLY A 190 -8.81 14.98 -5.27
CA GLY A 190 -9.50 15.28 -4.00
C GLY A 190 -10.93 14.76 -3.91
N GLU A 191 -11.65 14.69 -5.03
CA GLU A 191 -13.04 14.22 -5.09
C GLU A 191 -13.16 12.70 -5.29
N ARG A 192 -12.04 11.98 -5.40
CA ARG A 192 -12.10 10.52 -5.59
C ARG A 192 -12.59 9.85 -4.31
N PHE A 193 -13.53 8.92 -4.48
CA PHE A 193 -14.15 8.22 -3.36
C PHE A 193 -13.17 7.50 -2.43
N ILE A 194 -12.04 7.01 -2.96
CA ILE A 194 -11.02 6.29 -2.20
C ILE A 194 -9.64 6.90 -2.42
N THR A 195 -9.18 7.58 -1.39
CA THR A 195 -7.87 8.19 -1.21
C THR A 195 -7.54 8.18 0.29
N GLU A 196 -6.28 8.40 0.66
CA GLU A 196 -5.90 8.60 2.06
C GLU A 196 -6.74 9.74 2.67
N ASN A 197 -6.84 10.88 2.00
CA ASN A 197 -7.58 12.05 2.48
C ASN A 197 -9.07 11.78 2.69
N THR A 198 -9.73 11.09 1.77
CA THR A 198 -11.16 10.80 1.94
C THR A 198 -11.41 9.84 3.10
N ILE A 199 -10.48 8.92 3.39
CA ILE A 199 -10.52 8.04 4.56
C ILE A 199 -10.26 8.85 5.85
N ARG A 200 -9.24 9.71 5.87
CA ARG A 200 -8.95 10.63 7.00
C ARG A 200 -10.14 11.52 7.34
N GLN A 201 -10.75 12.14 6.32
CA GLN A 201 -11.90 13.02 6.48
C GLN A 201 -13.13 12.29 7.02
N SER A 202 -13.38 11.03 6.61
CA SER A 202 -14.46 10.23 7.24
C SER A 202 -14.22 9.91 8.70
N SER A 203 -12.98 10.04 9.19
CA SER A 203 -12.62 9.92 10.60
C SER A 203 -12.49 11.28 11.30
N GLY A 204 -12.92 12.38 10.67
CA GLY A 204 -12.88 13.73 11.25
C GLY A 204 -11.48 14.35 11.32
N LEU A 205 -10.49 13.78 10.61
CA LEU A 205 -9.11 14.26 10.64
C LEU A 205 -8.78 15.20 9.48
N THR A 206 -7.78 16.04 9.69
CA THR A 206 -7.25 16.94 8.67
C THR A 206 -6.69 16.17 7.47
N ALA A 207 -7.03 16.66 6.28
CA ALA A 207 -6.50 16.17 5.03
C ALA A 207 -5.06 16.63 4.81
N ARG A 208 -4.25 15.73 4.26
CA ARG A 208 -2.87 15.96 3.88
C ARG A 208 -2.78 16.74 2.57
N LYS A 209 -1.87 17.73 2.51
CA LYS A 209 -1.65 18.55 1.31
C LYS A 209 -0.33 18.24 0.58
N TYR A 210 0.63 17.60 1.24
CA TYR A 210 2.00 17.42 0.74
C TYR A 210 2.40 15.94 0.70
N ILE A 211 3.17 15.53 -0.31
CA ILE A 211 3.69 14.15 -0.45
C ILE A 211 4.87 13.90 0.52
N THR A 212 5.68 14.90 0.84
CA THR A 212 6.83 14.70 1.71
C THR A 212 6.37 14.61 3.17
N VAL A 213 6.64 13.48 3.82
CA VAL A 213 6.50 13.35 5.28
C VAL A 213 7.76 13.89 5.94
N ILE A 214 7.62 14.78 6.91
CA ILE A 214 8.74 15.24 7.73
C ILE A 214 9.03 14.17 8.78
N GLU A 215 10.26 13.67 8.80
CA GLU A 215 10.72 12.71 9.82
C GLU A 215 11.06 13.47 11.13
N GLU A 216 10.72 12.90 12.28
CA GLU A 216 11.15 13.45 13.58
C GLU A 216 12.69 13.55 13.63
N GLY A 217 13.20 14.76 13.88
CA GLY A 217 14.64 15.01 14.09
C GLY A 217 15.41 15.68 12.95
N ARG A 218 14.74 16.32 11.97
CA ARG A 218 15.37 17.22 11.00
C ARG A 218 14.59 18.53 10.83
#